data_AF-A0A800C5H1-F1
#
_entry.id   AF-A0A800C5H1-F1
#
_cell.length_a   1.000
_cell.length_b   1.000
_cell.length_c   1.000
_cell.angle_alpha   90.00
_cell.angle_beta   90.00
_cell.angle_gamma   90.00
#
_symmetry.space_group_name_H-M   'P 1'
#
loop_
_entity.id
_entity.type
_entity.pdbx_description
1 polymer ?
#
loop_
_entity_poly.entity_id
_entity_poly.type
_entity_poly.pdbx_seq_one_letter_code
_entity_poly.pdbx_strand_id
1 'polypeptide(L)'
;MSSSNRDNGVKEEAAILPLLDGASSQTPIIAPEMERQRQLAGNKEQPLDVRLEAFEDIVDSEIGDTVLARARNIEREFGLRQIYLKFEGGNPTGTQKDRIAFAQAMDALRRGFEAMTVATCGNYGVAIALSASLAGLESIIYIPDGYHTKRIQ
;
A
#
# COMPACT_ATOMS: atom_id res chain seq x y z
N MET A 1 -27.77 -50.11 37.52
CA MET A 1 -28.48 -49.63 36.31
C MET A 1 -28.72 -48.14 36.46
N SER A 2 -28.40 -47.39 35.40
CA SER A 2 -28.59 -45.94 35.13
C SER A 2 -28.04 -44.93 36.15
N SER A 3 -26.96 -44.18 35.93
CA SER A 3 -26.66 -43.18 34.86
C SER A 3 -27.63 -41.99 34.80
N SER A 4 -27.24 -40.84 35.36
CA SER A 4 -27.45 -39.50 34.78
C SER A 4 -26.52 -38.52 35.51
N ASN A 5 -25.36 -38.20 34.90
CA ASN A 5 -25.08 -37.00 34.12
C ASN A 5 -25.17 -35.72 34.98
N ARG A 6 -24.07 -35.31 35.60
CA ARG A 6 -22.95 -34.50 35.05
C ARG A 6 -23.35 -33.05 34.81
N ASP A 7 -22.76 -32.21 35.65
CA ASP A 7 -22.51 -30.78 35.50
C ASP A 7 -22.61 -30.30 34.05
N ASN A 8 -23.55 -29.39 33.82
CA ASN A 8 -23.56 -28.54 32.65
C ASN A 8 -22.36 -27.59 32.75
N GLY A 9 -21.23 -28.04 32.22
CA GLY A 9 -20.08 -27.19 31.92
C GLY A 9 -20.53 -26.02 31.06
N VAL A 10 -20.42 -24.83 31.63
CA VAL A 10 -20.46 -23.56 30.91
C VAL A 10 -19.39 -23.64 29.84
N LYS A 11 -19.80 -23.83 28.59
CA LYS A 11 -18.91 -23.63 27.44
C LYS A 11 -18.69 -22.13 27.35
N GLU A 12 -17.53 -21.68 27.83
CA GLU A 12 -16.94 -20.42 27.37
C GLU A 12 -16.72 -20.55 25.85
N GLU A 13 -17.70 -20.12 25.07
CA GLU A 13 -17.43 -19.68 23.71
C GLU A 13 -16.48 -18.49 23.83
N ALA A 14 -15.19 -18.74 23.58
CA ALA A 14 -14.24 -17.69 23.33
C ALA A 14 -14.83 -16.82 22.21
N ALA A 15 -15.34 -15.65 22.60
CA ALA A 15 -15.82 -14.65 21.67
C ALA A 15 -14.66 -14.35 20.72
N ILE A 16 -14.72 -14.91 19.52
CA ILE A 16 -13.93 -14.44 18.39
C ILE A 16 -14.52 -13.06 18.12
N LEU A 17 -14.01 -12.06 18.83
CA LEU A 17 -14.14 -10.66 18.45
C LEU A 17 -13.71 -10.62 17.00
N PRO A 18 -14.60 -10.30 16.05
CA PRO A 18 -14.19 -10.05 14.69
C PRO A 18 -13.33 -8.79 14.79
N LEU A 19 -12.01 -8.96 14.83
CA LEU A 19 -11.05 -7.86 14.95
C LEU A 19 -11.13 -6.89 13.75
N LEU A 20 -11.96 -7.21 12.76
CA LEU A 20 -12.10 -6.54 11.47
C LEU A 20 -13.59 -6.37 11.10
N ASP A 21 -14.44 -5.98 12.05
CA ASP A 21 -15.83 -5.59 11.72
C ASP A 21 -15.82 -4.26 10.95
N GLY A 22 -15.99 -4.34 9.63
CA GLY A 22 -16.30 -3.17 8.80
C GLY A 22 -15.18 -2.16 8.54
N ALA A 23 -13.91 -2.46 8.86
CA ALA A 23 -12.77 -1.60 8.53
C ALA A 23 -12.58 -1.53 7.00
N SER A 24 -13.20 -0.55 6.36
CA SER A 24 -12.92 -0.16 4.98
C SER A 24 -11.88 0.96 4.97
N SER A 25 -10.87 0.85 4.12
CA SER A 25 -9.87 1.88 3.88
C SER A 25 -10.47 3.01 3.06
N GLN A 26 -11.48 3.71 3.58
CA GLN A 26 -12.04 4.92 2.96
C GLN A 26 -11.16 6.15 3.20
N THR A 27 -9.85 5.94 3.37
CA THR A 27 -8.87 7.02 3.28
C THR A 27 -8.55 7.20 1.79
N PRO A 28 -8.60 8.43 1.26
CA PRO A 28 -8.15 8.66 -0.10
C PRO A 28 -6.70 8.18 -0.24
N ILE A 29 -6.38 7.54 -1.39
CA ILE A 29 -5.07 6.94 -1.66
C ILE A 29 -3.93 7.96 -1.51
N ILE A 30 -4.23 9.23 -1.83
CA ILE A 30 -3.37 10.39 -1.65
C ILE A 30 -4.13 11.40 -0.81
N ALA A 31 -3.45 12.06 0.13
CA ALA A 31 -4.05 13.09 0.98
C ALA A 31 -4.76 14.19 0.16
N PRO A 32 -5.96 14.65 0.57
CA PRO A 32 -6.71 15.71 -0.14
C PRO A 32 -5.91 17.02 -0.29
N GLU A 33 -5.00 17.30 0.64
CA GLU A 33 -4.13 18.47 0.64
C GLU A 33 -3.20 18.49 -0.58
N MET A 34 -2.88 17.33 -1.16
CA MET A 34 -2.02 17.19 -2.33
C MET A 34 -2.76 17.37 -3.66
N GLU A 35 -4.05 17.69 -3.66
CA GLU A 35 -4.84 17.78 -4.90
C GLU A 35 -4.26 18.77 -5.92
N ARG A 36 -3.71 19.90 -5.46
CA ARG A 36 -3.04 20.86 -6.34
C ARG A 36 -1.82 20.24 -7.01
N GLN A 37 -0.96 19.58 -6.25
CA GLN A 37 0.24 18.92 -6.75
C GLN A 37 -0.12 17.82 -7.76
N ARG A 38 -1.18 17.04 -7.47
CA ARG A 38 -1.67 15.99 -8.39
C ARG A 38 -2.06 16.58 -9.75
N GLN A 39 -2.78 17.70 -9.75
CA GLN A 39 -3.18 18.40 -10.97
C GLN A 39 -1.98 18.95 -11.74
N LEU A 40 -0.98 19.50 -11.04
CA LEU A 40 0.23 20.02 -11.67
C LEU A 40 1.09 18.90 -12.26
N ALA A 41 1.44 17.88 -11.48
CA ALA A 41 2.28 16.77 -11.90
C ALA A 41 1.70 16.01 -13.11
N GLY A 42 0.38 15.75 -13.08
CA GLY A 42 -0.32 15.01 -14.14
C GLY A 42 -0.58 15.82 -15.42
N ASN A 43 -0.51 17.15 -15.38
CA ASN A 43 -0.83 18.00 -16.51
C ASN A 43 0.36 18.15 -17.47
N LYS A 44 0.29 17.50 -18.64
CA LYS A 44 1.32 17.55 -19.68
C LYS A 44 1.51 18.93 -20.33
N GLU A 45 0.57 19.86 -20.17
CA GLU A 45 0.67 21.24 -20.66
C GLU A 45 1.55 22.12 -19.75
N GLN A 46 1.81 21.68 -18.52
CA GLN A 46 2.69 22.41 -17.60
C GLN A 46 4.16 22.23 -17.97
N PRO A 47 5.01 23.24 -17.71
CA PRO A 47 6.46 23.11 -17.79
C PRO A 47 6.98 21.90 -16.98
N LEU A 48 8.00 21.21 -17.50
CA LEU A 48 8.52 19.98 -16.90
C LEU A 48 9.03 20.19 -15.46
N ASP A 49 9.69 21.31 -15.20
CA ASP A 49 10.18 21.70 -13.87
C ASP A 49 9.03 21.81 -12.86
N VAL A 50 7.92 22.47 -13.23
CA VAL A 50 6.72 22.58 -12.39
C VAL A 50 6.13 21.20 -12.09
N ARG A 51 6.10 20.31 -13.09
CA ARG A 51 5.58 18.94 -12.93
C ARG A 51 6.48 18.10 -12.02
N LEU A 52 7.78 18.23 -12.17
CA LEU A 52 8.77 17.52 -11.35
C LEU A 52 8.68 17.96 -9.89
N GLU A 53 8.64 19.26 -9.62
CA GLU A 53 8.49 19.82 -8.27
C GLU A 53 7.18 19.33 -7.62
N ALA A 54 6.06 19.41 -8.35
CA ALA A 54 4.78 18.94 -7.83
C ALA A 54 4.77 17.41 -7.57
N PHE A 55 5.43 16.62 -8.42
CA PHE A 55 5.53 15.17 -8.19
C PHE A 55 6.45 14.85 -7.00
N GLU A 56 7.52 15.62 -6.79
CA GLU A 56 8.43 15.49 -5.65
C GLU A 56 7.70 15.78 -4.34
N ASP A 57 6.91 16.85 -4.28
CA ASP A 57 6.05 17.18 -3.13
C ASP A 57 5.12 16.01 -2.75
N ILE A 58 4.52 15.33 -3.74
CA ILE A 58 3.68 14.15 -3.50
C ILE A 58 4.52 13.01 -2.91
N VAL A 59 5.70 12.76 -3.46
CA VAL A 59 6.60 11.70 -2.98
C VAL A 59 6.97 11.94 -1.52
N ASP A 60 7.36 13.16 -1.18
CA ASP A 60 7.80 13.54 0.16
C ASP A 60 6.65 13.50 1.18
N SER A 61 5.43 13.82 0.76
CA SER A 61 4.24 13.76 1.63
C SER A 61 3.74 12.33 1.87
N GLU A 62 3.66 11.54 0.79
CA GLU A 62 2.86 10.31 0.80
C GLU A 62 3.70 9.02 0.88
N ILE A 63 4.97 9.07 0.48
CA ILE A 63 5.80 7.87 0.32
C ILE A 63 6.79 7.72 1.46
N GLY A 64 6.62 6.64 2.21
CA GLY A 64 7.48 6.32 3.33
C GLY A 64 6.96 6.86 4.65
N ASP A 65 7.89 7.34 5.47
CA ASP A 65 7.69 7.64 6.91
C ASP A 65 6.81 6.63 7.68
N THR A 66 6.91 5.38 7.27
CA THR A 66 6.03 4.32 7.74
C THR A 66 6.38 3.87 9.15
N VAL A 67 5.38 3.40 9.89
CA VAL A 67 5.50 3.00 11.29
C VAL A 67 6.64 1.97 11.52
N LEU A 68 7.48 2.25 12.50
CA LEU A 68 8.43 1.29 13.09
C LEU A 68 7.95 0.92 14.50
N ALA A 69 7.34 -0.25 14.65
CA ALA A 69 6.72 -0.68 15.90
C ALA A 69 7.56 -1.74 16.62
N ARG A 70 7.70 -1.64 17.94
CA ARG A 70 8.39 -2.65 18.74
C ARG A 70 7.47 -3.82 19.11
N ALA A 71 7.85 -5.04 18.75
CA ALA A 71 7.04 -6.25 18.92
C ALA A 71 7.23 -6.91 20.30
N ARG A 72 6.80 -6.22 21.37
CA ARG A 72 6.98 -6.69 22.76
C ARG A 72 6.35 -8.06 23.06
N ASN A 73 5.27 -8.42 22.37
CA ASN A 73 4.62 -9.72 22.56
C ASN A 73 5.49 -10.86 22.00
N ILE A 74 6.02 -10.69 20.78
CA ILE A 74 6.93 -11.64 20.14
C ILE A 74 8.23 -11.77 20.95
N GLU A 75 8.77 -10.64 21.45
CA GLU A 75 9.93 -10.65 22.35
C GLU A 75 9.72 -11.59 23.56
N ARG A 76 8.56 -11.49 24.22
CA ARG A 76 8.23 -12.32 25.40
C ARG A 76 8.02 -13.80 25.08
N GLU A 77 7.38 -14.09 23.96
CA GLU A 77 7.03 -15.46 23.57
C GLU A 77 8.27 -16.30 23.22
N PHE A 78 9.25 -15.69 22.54
CA PHE A 78 10.44 -16.40 22.05
C PHE A 78 11.72 -16.12 22.85
N GLY A 79 11.64 -15.34 23.95
CA GLY A 79 12.81 -14.99 24.76
C GLY A 79 13.82 -14.08 24.02
N LEU A 80 13.36 -13.34 23.01
CA LEU A 80 14.17 -12.43 22.20
C LEU A 80 14.01 -10.99 22.69
N ARG A 81 14.92 -10.10 22.28
CA ARG A 81 14.88 -8.68 22.63
C ARG A 81 15.11 -7.80 21.41
N GLN A 82 14.57 -6.59 21.46
CA GLN A 82 14.78 -5.54 20.46
C GLN A 82 14.28 -5.94 19.07
N ILE A 83 13.07 -6.53 19.01
CA ILE A 83 12.41 -6.84 17.74
C ILE A 83 11.57 -5.63 17.33
N TYR A 84 11.88 -5.09 16.15
CA TYR A 84 11.15 -3.99 15.54
C TYR A 84 10.56 -4.43 14.20
N LEU A 85 9.32 -4.03 13.95
CA LEU A 85 8.58 -4.30 12.73
C LEU A 85 8.48 -3.00 11.93
N LYS A 86 9.05 -2.99 10.72
CA LYS A 86 8.88 -1.89 9.77
C LYS A 86 7.63 -2.16 8.93
N PHE A 87 6.55 -1.43 9.20
CA PHE A 87 5.25 -1.69 8.59
C PHE A 87 5.03 -0.85 7.33
N GLU A 88 5.35 -1.42 6.17
CA GLU A 88 5.21 -0.75 4.86
C GLU A 88 3.78 -0.75 4.29
N GLY A 89 2.80 -1.24 5.06
CA GLY A 89 1.39 -1.18 4.68
C GLY A 89 0.78 0.22 4.78
N GLY A 90 1.52 1.20 5.31
CA GLY A 90 1.09 2.60 5.39
C GLY A 90 1.34 3.43 4.12
N ASN A 91 2.02 2.89 3.11
CA ASN A 91 2.15 3.59 1.82
C ASN A 91 0.82 3.56 1.04
N PRO A 92 0.61 4.43 0.02
CA PRO A 92 -0.64 4.59 -0.71
C PRO A 92 -1.26 3.30 -1.28
N THR A 93 -0.46 2.37 -1.82
CA THR A 93 -0.95 1.07 -2.33
C THR A 93 -0.85 -0.06 -1.31
N GLY A 94 -0.46 0.27 -0.08
CA GLY A 94 -0.35 -0.66 1.04
C GLY A 94 0.90 -1.56 0.97
N THR A 95 1.98 -1.11 0.32
CA THR A 95 3.19 -1.92 0.18
C THR A 95 4.48 -1.10 0.02
N GLN A 96 5.60 -1.72 0.37
CA GLN A 96 6.96 -1.19 0.15
C GLN A 96 7.25 -0.81 -1.32
N LYS A 97 6.50 -1.35 -2.27
CA LYS A 97 6.79 -1.16 -3.70
C LYS A 97 6.46 0.24 -4.20
N ASP A 98 5.68 1.01 -3.45
CA ASP A 98 5.43 2.42 -3.79
C ASP A 98 6.74 3.21 -3.84
N ARG A 99 7.67 2.95 -2.92
CA ARG A 99 8.97 3.63 -2.88
C ARG A 99 9.72 3.56 -4.21
N ILE A 100 9.87 2.36 -4.77
CA ILE A 100 10.60 2.20 -6.03
C ILE A 100 9.76 2.62 -7.24
N ALA A 101 8.45 2.40 -7.22
CA ALA A 101 7.57 2.79 -8.31
C ALA A 101 7.55 4.31 -8.51
N PHE A 102 7.42 5.08 -7.42
CA PHE A 102 7.46 6.55 -7.46
C PHE A 102 8.84 7.07 -7.86
N ALA A 103 9.92 6.49 -7.36
CA ALA A 103 11.27 6.85 -7.81
C ALA A 103 11.47 6.62 -9.33
N GLN A 104 10.92 5.53 -9.87
CA GLN A 104 10.98 5.25 -11.31
C GLN A 104 10.07 6.16 -12.13
N ALA A 105 8.88 6.51 -11.62
CA ALA A 105 8.00 7.48 -12.27
C ALA A 105 8.63 8.86 -12.33
N MET A 106 9.32 9.28 -11.26
CA MET A 106 10.09 10.53 -11.23
C MET A 106 11.19 10.53 -12.29
N ASP A 107 12.01 9.46 -12.35
CA ASP A 107 13.05 9.36 -13.38
C ASP A 107 12.45 9.32 -14.80
N ALA A 108 11.33 8.63 -14.98
CA ALA A 108 10.66 8.53 -16.27
C ALA A 108 10.14 9.90 -16.75
N LEU A 109 9.47 10.64 -15.86
CA LEU A 109 9.01 12.00 -16.10
C LEU A 109 10.19 12.93 -16.43
N ARG A 110 11.26 12.89 -15.62
CA ARG A 110 12.46 13.71 -15.80
C ARG A 110 13.15 13.47 -17.14
N ARG A 111 13.13 12.23 -17.63
CA ARG A 111 13.73 11.83 -18.91
C ARG A 111 12.80 12.03 -20.11
N GLY A 112 11.58 12.52 -19.89
CA GLY A 112 10.62 12.79 -20.94
C GLY A 112 10.01 11.55 -21.58
N PHE A 113 9.95 10.42 -20.86
CA PHE A 113 9.20 9.26 -21.35
C PHE A 113 7.70 9.48 -21.26
N GLU A 114 6.97 8.75 -22.09
CA GLU A 114 5.51 8.82 -22.14
C GLU A 114 4.83 7.71 -21.33
N ALA A 115 5.52 6.60 -21.10
CA ALA A 115 4.95 5.40 -20.53
C ALA A 115 5.92 4.62 -19.63
N MET A 116 5.36 3.89 -18.67
CA MET A 116 6.04 2.88 -17.86
C MET A 116 5.42 1.51 -18.15
N THR A 117 6.27 0.48 -18.30
CA THR A 117 5.80 -0.90 -18.45
C THR A 117 6.47 -1.84 -17.47
N VAL A 118 5.71 -2.82 -16.99
CA VAL A 118 6.21 -3.85 -16.07
C VAL A 118 5.45 -5.16 -16.28
N ALA A 119 6.18 -6.27 -16.23
CA ALA A 119 5.58 -7.61 -16.10
C ALA A 119 5.57 -8.01 -14.63
N THR A 120 4.39 -8.11 -14.03
CA THR A 120 4.23 -8.43 -12.60
C THR A 120 2.82 -8.90 -12.31
N CYS A 121 2.68 -9.90 -11.44
CA CYS A 121 1.39 -10.38 -10.96
C CYS A 121 0.92 -9.68 -9.68
N GLY A 122 1.73 -8.78 -9.10
CA GLY A 122 1.60 -8.41 -7.69
C GLY A 122 1.36 -6.93 -7.41
N ASN A 123 1.59 -6.56 -6.15
CA ASN A 123 1.52 -5.18 -5.65
C ASN A 123 2.32 -4.17 -6.49
N TYR A 124 3.33 -4.62 -7.24
CA TYR A 124 4.17 -3.70 -8.00
C TYR A 124 3.41 -3.05 -9.15
N GLY A 125 2.53 -3.80 -9.82
CA GLY A 125 1.72 -3.26 -10.91
C GLY A 125 0.82 -2.15 -10.39
N VAL A 126 0.20 -2.34 -9.22
CA VAL A 126 -0.63 -1.32 -8.57
C VAL A 126 0.18 -0.06 -8.24
N ALA A 127 1.38 -0.23 -7.68
CA ALA A 127 2.29 0.87 -7.37
C ALA A 127 2.73 1.64 -8.64
N ILE A 128 3.02 0.93 -9.72
CA ILE A 128 3.37 1.54 -11.02
C ILE A 128 2.16 2.27 -11.63
N ALA A 129 0.98 1.66 -11.60
CA ALA A 129 -0.24 2.30 -12.10
C ALA A 129 -0.55 3.61 -11.35
N LEU A 130 -0.45 3.60 -10.01
CA LEU A 130 -0.68 4.79 -9.20
C LEU A 130 0.37 5.88 -9.49
N SER A 131 1.66 5.55 -9.41
CA SER A 131 2.73 6.52 -9.61
C SER A 131 2.74 7.10 -11.03
N ALA A 132 2.52 6.27 -12.05
CA ALA A 132 2.42 6.73 -13.43
C ALA A 132 1.22 7.67 -13.63
N SER A 133 0.05 7.31 -13.09
CA SER A 133 -1.16 8.15 -13.15
C SER A 133 -0.91 9.55 -12.54
N LEU A 134 -0.25 9.61 -11.37
CA LEU A 134 0.09 10.86 -10.70
C LEU A 134 1.15 11.68 -11.45
N ALA A 135 2.10 11.03 -12.12
CA ALA A 135 3.13 11.69 -12.94
C ALA A 135 2.63 12.09 -14.34
N GLY A 136 1.39 11.75 -14.71
CA GLY A 136 0.86 11.97 -16.07
C GLY A 136 1.52 11.07 -17.12
N LEU A 137 1.96 9.87 -16.74
CA LEU A 137 2.54 8.85 -17.59
C LEU A 137 1.51 7.75 -17.89
N GLU A 138 1.61 7.12 -19.06
CA GLU A 138 0.86 5.89 -19.34
C GLU A 138 1.46 4.71 -18.55
N SER A 139 0.63 3.75 -18.14
CA SER A 139 1.10 2.50 -17.51
C SER A 139 0.58 1.28 -18.24
N ILE A 140 1.49 0.39 -18.64
CA ILE A 140 1.18 -0.85 -19.35
C ILE A 140 1.70 -2.02 -18.52
N ILE A 141 0.79 -2.74 -17.86
CA ILE A 141 1.12 -3.80 -16.92
C ILE A 141 0.75 -5.16 -17.51
N TYR A 142 1.76 -6.01 -17.66
CA TYR A 142 1.59 -7.38 -18.13
C TYR A 142 1.47 -8.33 -16.93
N ILE A 143 0.40 -9.12 -16.94
CA ILE A 143 0.11 -10.11 -15.89
C ILE A 143 0.14 -11.51 -16.55
N PRO A 144 0.75 -12.52 -15.92
CA PRO A 144 0.67 -13.89 -16.43
C PRO A 144 -0.78 -14.37 -16.52
N ASP A 145 -1.13 -15.01 -17.65
CA ASP A 145 -2.49 -15.46 -17.97
C ASP A 145 -3.13 -16.32 -16.86
N GLY A 146 -2.35 -17.20 -16.23
CA GLY A 146 -2.82 -18.06 -15.14
C GLY A 146 -2.95 -17.39 -13.77
N TYR A 147 -2.71 -16.08 -13.64
CA TYR A 147 -2.73 -15.39 -12.36
C TYR A 147 -4.07 -14.70 -12.08
N HIS A 148 -4.83 -15.24 -11.13
CA HIS A 148 -6.11 -14.69 -10.71
C HIS A 148 -5.98 -13.84 -9.44
N THR A 149 -6.41 -12.59 -9.52
CA THR A 149 -6.48 -11.70 -8.34
C THR A 149 -7.64 -10.71 -8.48
N LYS A 150 -8.16 -10.22 -7.36
CA LYS A 150 -9.25 -9.22 -7.31
C LYS A 150 -8.85 -7.84 -7.84
N ARG A 151 -7.61 -7.66 -8.28
CA ARG A 151 -7.01 -6.37 -8.69
C ARG A 151 -6.99 -6.13 -10.20
N ILE A 152 -7.54 -7.06 -11.00
CA ILE A 152 -7.59 -7.00 -12.47
C ILE A 152 -9.07 -6.87 -12.90
N GLN A 153 -9.83 -6.00 -12.25
CA GLN A 153 -11.22 -5.75 -12.63
C GLN A 153 -11.29 -4.70 -13.73
#